data_AF-A0A258RYM8-F1
#
_entry.id   AF-A0A258RYM8-F1
#
_cell.length_a   1.000
_cell.length_b   1.000
_cell.length_c   1.000
_cell.angle_alpha   90.00
_cell.angle_beta   90.00
_cell.angle_gamma   90.00
#
_symmetry.space_group_name_H-M   'P 1'
#
loop_
_entity.id
_entity.type
_entity.pdbx_description
1 polymer ?
#
loop_
_entity_poly.entity_id
_entity_poly.type
_entity_poly.pdbx_seq_one_letter_code
_entity_poly.pdbx_strand_id
1 'polypeptide(L)'
;MSKRSNSSKSILIGLIAAFGIAAVTVGGSVILAIQAGNRIDLTEEGGVLLFQIVWVAAPFVALSLAQVRAKRAWVAGVVVTLMFWSAYLASAYLSHGGGANIGMGLLMLASPLITAAAAFGASALRSRK
;
A
#
# COMPACT_ATOMS: atom_id res chain seq x y z
N MET A 1 2.87 35.28 1.07
CA MET A 1 2.34 34.29 2.02
C MET A 1 1.39 33.23 1.43
N SER A 2 0.70 33.46 0.30
CA SER A 2 -0.29 32.53 -0.29
C SER A 2 0.27 31.16 -0.80
N LYS A 3 1.49 31.13 -1.35
CA LYS A 3 2.06 29.93 -2.01
C LYS A 3 2.38 28.76 -1.05
N ARG A 4 2.77 29.04 0.21
CA ARG A 4 3.05 28.01 1.24
C ARG A 4 1.77 27.32 1.72
N SER A 5 0.69 28.07 1.91
CA SER A 5 -0.60 27.54 2.38
C SER A 5 -1.19 26.50 1.41
N ASN A 6 -1.12 26.76 0.10
CA ASN A 6 -1.61 25.82 -0.91
C ASN A 6 -0.75 24.55 -1.03
N SER A 7 0.54 24.63 -0.72
CA SER A 7 1.45 23.48 -0.72
C SER A 7 1.11 22.51 0.41
N SER A 8 0.98 23.01 1.64
CA SER A 8 0.69 22.20 2.83
C SER A 8 -0.66 21.48 2.73
N LYS A 9 -1.70 22.16 2.21
CA LYS A 9 -3.01 21.53 1.97
C LYS A 9 -2.92 20.35 1.01
N SER A 10 -2.15 20.49 -0.07
CA SER A 10 -2.01 19.42 -1.06
C SER A 10 -1.26 18.21 -0.53
N ILE A 11 -0.24 18.42 0.31
CA ILE A 11 0.48 17.33 0.98
C ILE A 11 -0.45 16.62 1.96
N LEU A 12 -1.23 17.37 2.76
CA LEU A 12 -2.16 16.79 3.72
C LEU A 12 -3.20 15.89 3.04
N ILE A 13 -3.81 16.36 1.95
CA ILE A 13 -4.77 15.56 1.17
C ILE A 13 -4.11 14.27 0.66
N GLY A 14 -2.88 14.36 0.14
CA GLY A 14 -2.15 13.18 -0.31
C GLY A 14 -1.82 12.21 0.83
N LEU A 15 -1.47 12.71 2.03
CA LEU A 15 -1.23 11.85 3.20
C LEU A 15 -2.51 11.14 3.63
N ILE A 16 -3.65 11.85 3.67
CA ILE A 16 -4.96 11.26 3.97
C ILE A 16 -5.28 10.16 2.94
N ALA A 17 -5.05 10.41 1.66
CA ALA A 17 -5.24 9.40 0.62
C ALA A 17 -4.31 8.19 0.80
N ALA A 18 -3.03 8.41 1.13
CA ALA A 18 -2.05 7.35 1.35
C ALA A 18 -2.47 6.41 2.50
N PHE A 19 -2.83 6.97 3.64
CA PHE A 19 -3.30 6.18 4.79
C PHE A 19 -4.68 5.56 4.54
N GLY A 20 -5.56 6.23 3.77
CA GLY A 20 -6.83 5.65 3.34
C GLY A 20 -6.65 4.40 2.47
N ILE A 21 -5.75 4.45 1.49
CA ILE A 21 -5.41 3.30 0.64
C ILE A 21 -4.87 2.15 1.50
N ALA A 22 -3.96 2.46 2.43
CA ALA A 22 -3.38 1.46 3.32
C ALA A 22 -4.43 0.82 4.23
N ALA A 23 -5.27 1.63 4.89
CA ALA A 23 -6.34 1.13 5.76
C ALA A 23 -7.34 0.25 4.99
N VAL A 24 -7.72 0.63 3.77
CA VAL A 24 -8.62 -0.19 2.92
C VAL A 24 -7.95 -1.50 2.51
N THR A 25 -6.67 -1.46 2.14
CA THR A 25 -5.93 -2.66 1.70
C THR A 25 -5.77 -3.66 2.86
N VAL A 26 -5.27 -3.18 3.99
CA VAL A 26 -5.03 -4.03 5.19
C VAL A 26 -6.36 -4.45 5.80
N GLY A 27 -7.28 -3.52 6.03
CA GLY A 27 -8.62 -3.81 6.57
C GLY A 27 -9.42 -4.75 5.68
N GLY A 28 -9.33 -4.60 4.36
CA GLY A 28 -9.93 -5.54 3.40
C GLY A 28 -9.37 -6.95 3.54
N SER A 29 -8.05 -7.09 3.71
CA SER A 29 -7.43 -8.40 3.93
C SER A 29 -7.89 -9.06 5.24
N VAL A 30 -8.05 -8.28 6.31
CA VAL A 30 -8.58 -8.74 7.60
C VAL A 30 -10.03 -9.22 7.46
N ILE A 31 -10.89 -8.46 6.77
CA ILE A 31 -12.29 -8.85 6.52
C ILE A 31 -12.36 -10.18 5.77
N LEU A 32 -11.54 -10.35 4.72
CA LEU A 32 -11.47 -11.59 3.95
C LEU A 32 -10.99 -12.77 4.80
N ALA A 33 -9.98 -12.56 5.65
CA ALA A 33 -9.49 -13.58 6.57
C ALA A 33 -10.57 -14.02 7.57
N ILE A 34 -11.35 -13.08 8.12
CA ILE A 34 -12.49 -13.38 9.01
C ILE A 34 -13.56 -14.19 8.27
N GLN A 35 -13.89 -13.79 7.03
CA GLN A 35 -14.84 -14.54 6.19
C GLN A 35 -14.38 -15.96 5.87
N ALA A 36 -13.07 -16.22 5.90
CA ALA A 36 -12.48 -17.53 5.74
C ALA A 36 -12.48 -18.39 7.01
N GLY A 37 -12.98 -17.87 8.13
CA GLY A 37 -13.03 -18.57 9.42
C GLY A 37 -11.81 -18.35 10.31
N ASN A 38 -10.88 -17.46 9.94
CA ASN A 38 -9.75 -17.11 10.81
C ASN A 38 -10.20 -16.18 11.95
N ARG A 39 -9.64 -16.39 13.14
CA ARG A 39 -9.82 -15.48 14.29
C ARG A 39 -8.67 -14.49 14.30
N ILE A 40 -8.99 -13.21 14.33
CA ILE A 40 -8.02 -12.12 14.40
C ILE A 40 -8.00 -11.61 15.83
N ASP A 41 -6.88 -11.82 16.52
CA ASP A 41 -6.67 -11.25 17.85
C ASP A 41 -5.94 -9.91 17.73
N LEU A 42 -6.67 -8.82 17.96
CA LEU A 42 -6.10 -7.47 17.86
C LEU A 42 -5.07 -7.17 18.95
N THR A 43 -5.06 -7.92 20.06
CA THR A 43 -4.06 -7.73 21.12
C THR A 43 -2.69 -8.29 20.74
N GLU A 44 -2.66 -9.38 19.97
CA GLU A 44 -1.41 -9.99 19.48
C GLU A 44 -1.03 -9.47 18.08
N GLU A 45 -2.00 -9.31 17.18
CA GLU A 45 -1.76 -8.94 15.79
C GLU A 45 -1.83 -7.43 15.52
N GLY A 46 -2.31 -6.63 16.49
CA GLY A 46 -2.50 -5.19 16.30
C GLY A 46 -1.24 -4.45 15.88
N GLY A 47 -0.08 -4.83 16.45
CA GLY A 47 1.22 -4.27 16.05
C GLY A 47 1.59 -4.60 14.61
N VAL A 48 1.29 -5.82 14.16
CA VAL A 48 1.54 -6.27 12.78
C VAL A 48 0.64 -5.53 11.81
N LEU A 49 -0.64 -5.35 12.14
CA LEU A 49 -1.59 -4.60 11.32
C LEU A 49 -1.17 -3.12 11.17
N LEU A 50 -0.72 -2.49 12.26
CA LEU A 50 -0.19 -1.12 12.21
C LEU A 50 1.06 -1.03 11.32
N PHE A 51 1.99 -1.98 11.48
CA PHE A 51 3.17 -2.05 10.62
C PHE A 51 2.78 -2.20 9.15
N GLN A 52 1.85 -3.09 8.83
CA GLN A 52 1.34 -3.29 7.47
C GLN A 52 0.71 -2.02 6.90
N ILE A 53 -0.06 -1.26 7.70
CA ILE A 53 -0.64 0.03 7.26
C ILE A 53 0.48 1.00 6.90
N VAL A 54 1.49 1.15 7.77
CA VAL A 54 2.63 2.04 7.48
C VAL A 54 3.39 1.58 6.24
N TRP A 55 3.60 0.27 6.09
CA TRP A 55 4.32 -0.33 4.97
C TRP A 55 3.62 -0.10 3.63
N VAL A 56 2.30 -0.26 3.59
CA VAL A 56 1.47 0.01 2.39
C VAL A 56 1.39 1.51 2.11
N ALA A 57 1.29 2.34 3.14
CA ALA A 57 1.18 3.79 2.97
C ALA A 57 2.49 4.42 2.45
N ALA A 58 3.65 3.87 2.80
CA ALA A 58 4.97 4.42 2.51
C ALA A 58 5.17 4.92 1.06
N PRO A 59 4.90 4.15 -0.01
CA PRO A 59 5.06 4.62 -1.38
C PRO A 59 4.15 5.81 -1.71
N PHE A 60 2.92 5.84 -1.20
CA PHE A 60 1.97 6.92 -1.43
C PHE A 60 2.28 8.18 -0.60
N VAL A 61 2.80 7.99 0.62
CA VAL A 61 3.38 9.08 1.41
C VAL A 61 4.54 9.72 0.64
N ALA A 62 5.44 8.92 0.06
CA ALA A 62 6.52 9.42 -0.77
C ALA A 62 6.02 10.22 -1.98
N LEU A 63 4.99 9.75 -2.69
CA LEU A 63 4.34 10.52 -3.77
C LEU A 63 3.77 11.85 -3.28
N SER A 64 3.11 11.86 -2.13
CA SER A 64 2.52 13.06 -1.53
C SER A 64 3.59 14.08 -1.15
N LEU A 65 4.65 13.64 -0.49
CA LEU A 65 5.79 14.49 -0.09
C LEU A 65 6.55 15.03 -1.30
N ALA A 66 6.70 14.22 -2.37
CA ALA A 66 7.23 14.65 -3.66
C ALA A 66 6.25 15.50 -4.48
N GLN A 67 5.07 15.80 -3.93
CA GLN A 67 4.02 16.62 -4.55
C GLN A 67 3.56 16.10 -5.92
N VAL A 68 3.59 14.79 -6.13
CA VAL A 68 3.16 14.16 -7.38
C VAL A 68 1.63 14.19 -7.47
N ARG A 69 1.11 15.09 -8.31
CA ARG A 69 -0.35 15.27 -8.52
C ARG A 69 -0.92 14.45 -9.68
N ALA A 70 -0.07 13.74 -10.43
CA ALA A 70 -0.50 12.98 -11.58
C ALA A 70 -1.36 11.78 -11.13
N LYS A 71 -2.67 11.79 -11.45
CA LYS A 71 -3.60 10.69 -11.10
C LYS A 71 -3.07 9.32 -11.51
N ARG A 72 -2.43 9.21 -12.68
CA ARG A 72 -1.83 7.96 -13.18
C ARG A 72 -0.76 7.37 -12.25
N ALA A 73 0.00 8.21 -11.53
CA ALA A 73 1.01 7.75 -10.58
C ALA A 73 0.36 7.05 -9.39
N TRP A 74 -0.70 7.66 -8.85
CA TRP A 74 -1.50 7.10 -7.77
C TRP A 74 -2.19 5.80 -8.19
N VAL A 75 -2.83 5.80 -9.37
CA VAL A 75 -3.50 4.60 -9.90
C VAL A 75 -2.50 3.46 -10.13
N ALA A 76 -1.34 3.73 -10.73
CA ALA A 76 -0.31 2.71 -10.94
C ALA A 76 0.16 2.11 -9.61
N GLY A 77 0.41 2.96 -8.60
CA GLY A 77 0.74 2.49 -7.25
C GLY A 77 -0.35 1.59 -6.67
N VAL A 78 -1.62 2.03 -6.70
CA VAL A 78 -2.75 1.24 -6.18
C VAL A 78 -2.86 -0.11 -6.88
N VAL A 79 -2.75 -0.15 -8.22
CA VAL A 79 -2.83 -1.41 -8.97
C VAL A 79 -1.73 -2.38 -8.54
N VAL A 80 -0.49 -1.91 -8.43
CA VAL A 80 0.64 -2.76 -8.01
C VAL A 80 0.49 -3.22 -6.56
N THR A 81 0.04 -2.34 -5.65
CA THR A 81 -0.29 -2.72 -4.27
C THR A 81 -1.34 -3.82 -4.23
N LEU A 82 -2.44 -3.67 -4.96
CA LEU A 82 -3.49 -4.68 -5.02
C LEU A 82 -2.97 -6.01 -5.58
N MET A 83 -2.13 -6.00 -6.62
CA MET A 83 -1.53 -7.23 -7.15
C MET A 83 -0.71 -7.98 -6.09
N PHE A 84 0.17 -7.30 -5.34
CA PHE A 84 0.95 -7.94 -4.29
C PHE A 84 0.09 -8.47 -3.15
N TRP A 85 -0.89 -7.68 -2.71
CA TRP A 85 -1.76 -8.07 -1.59
C TRP A 85 -2.76 -9.18 -1.95
N SER A 86 -3.28 -9.19 -3.17
CA SER A 86 -4.08 -10.30 -3.67
C SER A 86 -3.25 -11.57 -3.81
N ALA A 87 -2.01 -11.47 -4.32
CA ALA A 87 -1.10 -12.62 -4.39
C ALA A 87 -0.72 -13.14 -2.99
N TYR A 88 -0.47 -12.25 -2.03
CA TYR A 88 -0.24 -12.60 -0.63
C TYR A 88 -1.40 -13.38 -0.04
N LEU A 89 -2.61 -12.85 -0.15
CA LEU A 89 -3.82 -13.51 0.33
C LEU A 89 -4.01 -14.86 -0.35
N ALA A 90 -3.95 -14.92 -1.68
CA ALA A 90 -4.08 -16.17 -2.43
C ALA A 90 -3.06 -17.22 -1.98
N SER A 91 -1.81 -16.82 -1.74
CA SER A 91 -0.78 -17.74 -1.24
C SER A 91 -1.11 -18.28 0.15
N ALA A 92 -1.70 -17.47 1.02
CA ALA A 92 -2.15 -17.88 2.35
C ALA A 92 -3.33 -18.87 2.25
N TYR A 93 -4.29 -18.63 1.35
CA TYR A 93 -5.44 -19.50 1.14
C TYR A 93 -5.06 -20.86 0.53
N LEU A 94 -4.11 -20.88 -0.40
CA LEU A 94 -3.74 -22.10 -1.13
C LEU A 94 -2.78 -23.00 -0.33
N SER A 95 -2.10 -22.47 0.69
CA SER A 95 -1.13 -23.23 1.48
C SER A 95 -1.81 -24.14 2.50
N HIS A 96 -2.21 -25.35 2.08
CA HIS A 96 -2.96 -26.33 2.89
C HIS A 96 -2.10 -27.20 3.84
N GLY A 97 -0.86 -26.83 4.19
CA GLY A 97 -0.11 -27.64 5.17
C GLY A 97 1.42 -27.56 5.21
N GLY A 98 2.07 -26.41 5.05
CA GLY A 98 3.52 -26.40 5.30
C GLY A 98 4.24 -25.07 5.14
N GLY A 99 4.73 -24.55 6.27
CA GLY A 99 5.84 -23.59 6.34
C GLY A 99 5.55 -22.16 5.92
N ALA A 100 6.30 -21.22 6.49
CA ALA A 100 6.30 -19.85 6.02
C ALA A 100 6.84 -19.79 4.58
N ASN A 101 6.06 -19.22 3.65
CA ASN A 101 6.54 -18.96 2.30
C ASN A 101 7.53 -17.79 2.33
N ILE A 102 8.81 -18.10 2.53
CA ILE A 102 9.90 -17.11 2.62
C ILE A 102 9.93 -16.23 1.36
N GLY A 103 9.71 -16.81 0.18
CA GLY A 103 9.65 -16.08 -1.08
C GLY A 103 8.56 -15.01 -1.07
N MET A 104 7.35 -15.36 -0.62
CA MET A 104 6.25 -14.41 -0.49
C MET A 104 6.56 -13.33 0.55
N GLY A 105 7.17 -13.70 1.69
CA GLY A 105 7.61 -12.74 2.70
C GLY A 105 8.60 -11.70 2.15
N LEU A 106 9.61 -12.16 1.40
CA LEU A 106 10.58 -11.28 0.73
C LEU A 106 9.94 -10.40 -0.34
N LEU A 107 9.00 -10.93 -1.11
CA LEU A 107 8.24 -10.15 -2.09
C LEU A 107 7.42 -9.05 -1.41
N MET A 108 6.77 -9.34 -0.28
CA MET A 108 6.01 -8.34 0.49
C MET A 108 6.92 -7.29 1.13
N LEU A 109 8.11 -7.67 1.60
CA LEU A 109 9.15 -6.74 2.06
C LEU A 109 9.60 -5.80 0.93
N ALA A 110 9.80 -6.31 -0.29
CA ALA A 110 10.19 -5.51 -1.44
C ALA A 110 9.03 -4.69 -2.05
N SER A 111 7.78 -5.05 -1.75
CA SER A 111 6.59 -4.47 -2.41
C SER A 111 6.47 -2.95 -2.34
N PRO A 112 6.88 -2.22 -1.27
CA PRO A 112 6.84 -0.76 -1.26
C PRO A 112 7.77 -0.14 -2.29
N LEU A 113 8.96 -0.71 -2.49
CA LEU A 113 9.94 -0.21 -3.46
C LEU A 113 9.42 -0.40 -4.89
N ILE A 114 8.84 -1.57 -5.18
CA ILE A 114 8.26 -1.87 -6.50
C ILE A 114 7.04 -0.98 -6.76
N THR A 115 6.19 -0.78 -5.75
CA THR A 115 5.04 0.13 -5.82
C THR A 115 5.48 1.57 -6.08
N ALA A 116 6.50 2.05 -5.36
CA ALA A 116 7.07 3.38 -5.58
C ALA A 116 7.63 3.52 -7.00
N ALA A 117 8.41 2.54 -7.47
CA ALA A 117 8.97 2.55 -8.83
C ALA A 117 7.86 2.63 -9.90
N ALA A 118 6.80 1.84 -9.77
CA ALA A 118 5.66 1.88 -10.68
C ALA A 118 4.95 3.24 -10.67
N ALA A 119 4.70 3.80 -9.48
CA ALA A 119 4.02 5.07 -9.33
C ALA A 119 4.84 6.25 -9.88
N PHE A 120 6.12 6.35 -9.52
CA PHE A 120 7.01 7.39 -10.01
C PHE A 120 7.30 7.22 -11.51
N GLY A 121 7.48 5.98 -11.99
CA GLY A 121 7.62 5.68 -13.41
C GLY A 121 6.40 6.15 -14.21
N ALA A 122 5.19 5.85 -13.75
CA ALA A 122 3.96 6.34 -14.35
C ALA A 122 3.88 7.86 -14.34
N SER A 123 4.41 8.54 -13.32
CA SER A 123 4.47 10.01 -13.29
C SER A 123 5.36 10.59 -14.41
N ALA A 124 6.45 9.90 -14.79
CA ALA A 124 7.41 10.37 -15.78
C ALA A 124 6.93 10.28 -17.24
N LEU A 125 5.98 9.37 -17.54
CA LEU A 125 5.54 9.07 -18.92
C LEU A 125 4.87 10.23 -19.71
N ARG A 126 4.57 11.38 -19.08
CA ARG A 126 3.99 12.55 -19.78
C ARG A 126 4.88 13.79 -19.77
N SER A 127 6.09 13.75 -19.20
CA SER A 127 7.06 14.86 -19.31
C SER A 127 7.78 14.89 -20.67
N ARG A 128 7.38 14.04 -21.63
CA ARG A 128 7.93 13.99 -23.01
C ARG A 128 6.96 14.54 -24.07
N LYS A 129 6.26 15.63 -23.78
CA LYS A 129 5.54 16.40 -24.81
C LYS A 129 5.98 17.85 -24.73
#